data_AF-Q16PP0-F1
#
_entry.id   AF-Q16PP0-F1
#
_cell.length_a   1.000
_cell.length_b   1.000
_cell.length_c   1.000
_cell.angle_alpha   90.00
_cell.angle_beta   90.00
_cell.angle_gamma   90.00
#
_symmetry.space_group_name_H-M   'P 1'
#
loop_
_entity.id
_entity.type
_entity.pdbx_description
1 polymer ?
#
loop_
_entity_poly.entity_id
_entity_poly.type
_entity_poly.pdbx_seq_one_letter_code
_entity_poly.pdbx_strand_id
1 'polypeptide(L)'
;MADSLVEAPAPSSSHLMNLGGLIAADLQPGSSSGPSSIPSSSTASVVASSSSSSTSGGGQPSTLLISVATQPAHGLNLSEQIMTSSQELNLSLGNSSSGNGGSANQQQQVGESPKVTRPSEHSDEDEPETKRKKIDKPVTKMIEKLESRLGGILCCAVCLDLPRTAMYQCTMGHLMCAGCFTHLLADGRLRDQNATCPSCRTEISKNTSSRNLAVEKAVSELPSGCQYCGNEFPNKSIDYHESNECEERPTECKYARIGCQWRGPTHEVPSHETNCTHPKKSGAEVMIALQAHDARAAEEKKLFLTLIDLLSYEKIIFNDLQMKPYRTDEYVHRLYYETSRFSAFNHQWVVKAIINKSQRDPHQSRERDITYQLILKSKTTSPLPMHFFVLRGPFSDIKVDTQIYKHDFTETETESPFKLLPLPDTAECNRLLAAKAINFRLIMFLASK
;
A
#
# COMPACT_ATOMS: atom_id res chain seq x y z
N MET A 1 -43.12 -57.69 -35.00
CA MET A 1 -43.79 -58.27 -33.82
C MET A 1 -43.60 -57.21 -32.73
N ALA A 2 -44.54 -56.27 -32.56
CA ALA A 2 -45.87 -56.44 -31.94
C ALA A 2 -45.74 -56.67 -30.42
N ASP A 3 -46.46 -55.99 -29.52
CA ASP A 3 -47.33 -54.79 -29.61
C ASP A 3 -47.68 -54.33 -28.16
N SER A 4 -48.14 -53.09 -27.96
CA SER A 4 -49.06 -52.66 -26.87
C SER A 4 -48.62 -52.79 -25.37
N LEU A 5 -49.20 -52.13 -24.35
CA LEU A 5 -50.03 -50.90 -24.15
C LEU A 5 -50.16 -50.62 -22.61
N VAL A 6 -50.71 -49.46 -22.21
CA VAL A 6 -51.33 -49.10 -20.88
C VAL A 6 -50.40 -48.81 -19.66
N GLU A 7 -50.66 -47.96 -18.65
CA GLU A 7 -51.25 -46.58 -18.51
C GLU A 7 -51.23 -46.12 -17.02
N ALA A 8 -50.69 -44.92 -16.71
CA ALA A 8 -50.98 -44.00 -15.54
C ALA A 8 -50.89 -44.52 -14.07
N PRO A 9 -51.02 -43.68 -12.99
CA PRO A 9 -51.16 -42.21 -12.91
C PRO A 9 -50.18 -41.46 -11.93
N ALA A 10 -50.26 -40.12 -11.91
CA ALA A 10 -49.73 -39.23 -10.86
C ALA A 10 -50.88 -38.73 -9.93
N PRO A 11 -50.60 -38.09 -8.76
CA PRO A 11 -50.34 -36.63 -8.70
C PRO A 11 -49.32 -36.27 -7.56
N SER A 12 -48.87 -35.05 -7.25
CA SER A 12 -49.18 -33.63 -7.59
C SER A 12 -47.85 -32.81 -7.47
N SER A 13 -47.72 -31.48 -7.57
CA SER A 13 -48.69 -30.36 -7.62
C SER A 13 -48.08 -29.10 -8.31
N SER A 14 -48.63 -27.92 -8.02
CA SER A 14 -48.33 -26.56 -8.53
C SER A 14 -47.26 -25.79 -7.72
N HIS A 15 -46.72 -24.63 -8.12
CA HIS A 15 -47.25 -23.57 -9.01
C HIS A 15 -46.12 -22.78 -9.73
N LEU A 16 -46.34 -22.39 -10.99
CA LEU A 16 -45.58 -21.36 -11.72
C LEU A 16 -46.57 -20.41 -12.42
N MET A 17 -46.22 -19.12 -12.53
CA MET A 17 -46.96 -18.11 -13.30
C MET A 17 -46.36 -17.94 -14.70
N ASN A 18 -47.19 -17.64 -15.70
CA ASN A 18 -46.87 -17.53 -17.12
C ASN A 18 -47.60 -16.32 -17.75
N LEU A 19 -47.22 -16.00 -18.99
CA LEU A 19 -47.74 -15.07 -20.02
C LEU A 19 -46.83 -13.85 -20.27
N GLY A 20 -46.51 -13.53 -21.54
CA GLY A 20 -46.87 -14.22 -22.78
C GLY A 20 -46.30 -13.54 -24.04
N GLY A 21 -46.59 -14.11 -25.22
CA GLY A 21 -46.25 -13.59 -26.55
C GLY A 21 -47.09 -14.25 -27.64
N LEU A 22 -46.65 -14.15 -28.92
CA LEU A 22 -47.24 -14.67 -30.18
C LEU A 22 -48.21 -13.69 -30.91
N ILE A 23 -48.32 -13.58 -32.26
CA ILE A 23 -47.59 -14.08 -33.47
C ILE A 23 -47.92 -13.12 -34.66
N ALA A 24 -47.00 -12.97 -35.64
CA ALA A 24 -47.19 -12.72 -37.10
C ALA A 24 -45.93 -12.03 -37.73
N ALA A 25 -45.59 -12.09 -39.03
CA ALA A 25 -45.87 -13.04 -40.14
C ALA A 25 -44.85 -12.79 -41.31
N ASP A 26 -44.87 -13.60 -42.37
CA ASP A 26 -43.89 -13.63 -43.49
C ASP A 26 -44.29 -12.89 -44.79
N LEU A 27 -43.29 -12.39 -45.56
CA LEU A 27 -43.11 -12.62 -47.03
C LEU A 27 -41.96 -11.77 -47.68
N GLN A 28 -41.23 -12.38 -48.62
CA GLN A 28 -40.13 -11.85 -49.49
C GLN A 28 -40.61 -11.68 -50.97
N PRO A 29 -39.80 -11.40 -52.04
CA PRO A 29 -38.41 -10.85 -52.20
C PRO A 29 -38.20 -9.78 -53.33
N GLY A 30 -36.98 -9.18 -53.40
CA GLY A 30 -36.28 -8.72 -54.64
C GLY A 30 -36.55 -7.28 -55.16
N SER A 31 -35.74 -6.68 -56.06
CA SER A 31 -34.30 -6.85 -56.43
C SER A 31 -33.83 -5.73 -57.41
N SER A 32 -32.58 -5.23 -57.29
CA SER A 32 -31.89 -4.25 -58.21
C SER A 32 -32.51 -2.83 -58.32
N SER A 33 -31.84 -1.72 -58.69
CA SER A 33 -30.50 -1.39 -59.23
C SER A 33 -30.14 0.10 -58.91
N GLY A 34 -28.89 0.55 -59.09
CA GLY A 34 -28.49 1.99 -59.04
C GLY A 34 -28.32 2.62 -60.44
N PRO A 35 -27.67 3.80 -60.63
CA PRO A 35 -27.06 4.72 -59.64
C PRO A 35 -27.29 6.25 -59.90
N SER A 36 -26.64 7.10 -59.08
CA SER A 36 -26.14 8.48 -59.39
C SER A 36 -27.06 9.74 -59.36
N SER A 37 -26.44 10.85 -58.89
CA SER A 37 -26.68 12.29 -59.21
C SER A 37 -27.39 13.22 -58.18
N ILE A 38 -26.57 14.11 -57.61
CA ILE A 38 -26.80 15.47 -57.03
C ILE A 38 -27.41 16.41 -58.12
N PRO A 39 -28.12 17.56 -57.89
CA PRO A 39 -27.99 18.54 -56.77
C PRO A 39 -29.24 19.22 -56.13
N SER A 40 -28.97 19.84 -54.98
CA SER A 40 -29.39 21.19 -54.51
C SER A 40 -30.85 21.59 -54.18
N SER A 41 -31.00 21.90 -52.88
CA SER A 41 -31.46 23.20 -52.32
C SER A 41 -32.90 23.38 -51.83
N SER A 42 -32.99 24.16 -50.75
CA SER A 42 -34.13 24.99 -50.32
C SER A 42 -35.36 24.30 -49.70
N THR A 43 -35.41 24.26 -48.36
CA THR A 43 -36.40 25.04 -47.55
C THR A 43 -36.26 24.71 -46.06
N ALA A 44 -36.15 25.75 -45.21
CA ALA A 44 -36.38 25.66 -43.78
C ALA A 44 -36.88 27.03 -43.29
N SER A 45 -38.05 27.04 -42.66
CA SER A 45 -38.83 28.24 -42.37
C SER A 45 -38.92 28.51 -40.87
N VAL A 46 -38.54 29.74 -40.47
CA VAL A 46 -39.00 30.59 -39.33
C VAL A 46 -39.39 30.03 -37.94
N VAL A 47 -39.34 30.96 -36.96
CA VAL A 47 -39.89 30.99 -35.59
C VAL A 47 -39.04 30.34 -34.46
N ALA A 48 -38.89 30.96 -33.27
CA ALA A 48 -39.12 32.35 -32.86
C ALA A 48 -38.29 32.70 -31.60
N SER A 49 -38.10 34.00 -31.36
CA SER A 49 -37.34 34.58 -30.25
C SER A 49 -38.11 34.59 -28.92
N SER A 50 -37.37 34.60 -27.79
CA SER A 50 -37.77 35.37 -26.60
C SER A 50 -36.53 35.75 -25.77
N SER A 51 -36.58 36.91 -25.12
CA SER A 51 -35.42 37.59 -24.53
C SER A 51 -35.83 38.52 -23.39
N SER A 52 -35.18 38.39 -22.25
CA SER A 52 -35.18 39.36 -21.13
C SER A 52 -34.21 38.88 -20.05
N SER A 53 -33.54 39.66 -19.23
CA SER A 53 -32.95 41.01 -19.28
C SER A 53 -32.44 41.29 -17.86
N SER A 54 -31.16 41.61 -17.74
CA SER A 54 -30.42 42.15 -16.57
C SER A 54 -31.19 42.75 -15.38
N THR A 55 -30.67 42.50 -14.17
CA THR A 55 -30.53 43.51 -13.09
C THR A 55 -29.24 43.29 -12.29
N SER A 56 -28.76 44.36 -11.64
CA SER A 56 -27.45 44.49 -11.00
C SER A 56 -27.49 44.37 -9.47
N GLY A 57 -26.43 43.84 -8.85
CA GLY A 57 -26.20 43.91 -7.40
C GLY A 57 -24.74 43.64 -7.05
N GLY A 58 -24.09 44.55 -6.31
CA GLY A 58 -22.69 44.42 -5.91
C GLY A 58 -22.49 43.66 -4.60
N GLY A 59 -21.38 42.93 -4.48
CA GLY A 59 -20.96 42.20 -3.28
C GLY A 59 -19.49 41.81 -3.39
N GLN A 60 -18.73 42.02 -2.31
CA GLN A 60 -17.27 42.00 -2.23
C GLN A 60 -16.58 40.69 -2.71
N PRO A 61 -15.30 40.73 -3.10
CA PRO A 61 -14.50 39.52 -3.30
C PRO A 61 -14.18 38.86 -1.95
N SER A 62 -14.66 37.63 -1.75
CA SER A 62 -14.25 36.80 -0.62
C SER A 62 -12.78 36.41 -0.74
N THR A 63 -11.90 37.12 -0.02
CA THR A 63 -10.49 36.76 0.11
C THR A 63 -10.36 35.46 0.91
N LEU A 64 -10.21 34.32 0.22
CA LEU A 64 -9.84 33.07 0.86
C LEU A 64 -8.38 33.13 1.32
N LEU A 65 -8.20 33.44 2.60
CA LEU A 65 -6.92 33.31 3.29
C LEU A 65 -6.46 31.86 3.24
N ILE A 66 -5.46 31.56 2.42
CA ILE A 66 -4.70 30.31 2.52
C ILE A 66 -3.85 30.42 3.78
N SER A 67 -4.32 29.83 4.88
CA SER A 67 -3.53 29.65 6.09
C SER A 67 -2.37 28.70 5.81
N VAL A 68 -1.26 29.25 5.32
CA VAL A 68 0.02 28.53 5.24
C VAL A 68 0.55 28.37 6.67
N ALA A 69 0.20 27.24 7.30
CA ALA A 69 0.76 26.85 8.58
C ALA A 69 2.24 26.46 8.41
N THR A 70 3.13 27.45 8.44
CA THR A 70 4.57 27.22 8.51
C THR A 70 4.94 26.65 9.88
N GLN A 71 5.11 25.32 9.97
CA GLN A 71 5.86 24.72 11.06
C GLN A 71 7.32 24.52 10.62
N PRO A 72 8.30 25.15 11.30
CA PRO A 72 9.71 24.83 11.08
C PRO A 72 10.00 23.43 11.65
N ALA A 73 10.76 22.63 10.89
CA ALA A 73 11.16 21.29 11.30
C ALA A 73 12.20 21.34 12.43
N HIS A 74 11.73 21.44 13.68
CA HIS A 74 12.52 21.18 14.88
C HIS A 74 12.12 19.84 15.48
N GLY A 75 13.01 18.86 15.38
CA GLY A 75 12.85 17.59 16.09
C GLY A 75 13.01 17.80 17.60
N LEU A 76 11.91 17.66 18.34
CA LEU A 76 11.89 17.53 19.80
C LEU A 76 10.90 16.42 20.18
N ASN A 77 11.26 15.66 21.23
CA ASN A 77 10.42 14.61 21.80
C ASN A 77 9.06 15.17 22.23
N LEU A 78 8.00 14.41 21.96
CA LEU A 78 6.67 14.63 22.54
C LEU A 78 6.11 13.33 23.13
N SER A 79 6.88 12.73 24.03
CA SER A 79 6.36 11.89 25.11
C SER A 79 5.86 12.80 26.24
N GLU A 80 4.80 12.38 26.94
CA GLU A 80 4.10 13.10 28.02
C GLU A 80 3.14 14.23 27.57
N GLN A 81 1.86 13.88 27.35
CA GLN A 81 0.67 14.53 27.94
C GLN A 81 -0.67 13.99 27.38
N ILE A 82 -1.00 12.71 27.64
CA ILE A 82 -2.40 12.24 27.64
C ILE A 82 -2.57 11.22 28.78
N MET A 83 -3.03 11.67 29.95
CA MET A 83 -3.39 10.83 31.10
C MET A 83 -4.49 11.54 31.94
N THR A 84 -5.74 11.50 31.48
CA THR A 84 -6.95 11.66 32.34
C THR A 84 -8.21 11.24 31.57
N SER A 85 -8.67 9.99 31.74
CA SER A 85 -10.10 9.60 31.83
C SER A 85 -10.31 8.10 31.59
N SER A 86 -10.21 7.29 32.64
CA SER A 86 -10.89 5.98 32.73
C SER A 86 -10.99 5.62 34.20
N GLN A 87 -12.19 5.78 34.76
CA GLN A 87 -12.48 5.35 36.13
C GLN A 87 -12.65 3.82 36.17
N GLU A 88 -12.03 3.24 37.20
CA GLU A 88 -12.54 2.16 38.04
C GLU A 88 -13.36 1.03 37.40
N LEU A 89 -12.79 -0.19 37.43
CA LEU A 89 -13.43 -1.27 38.19
C LEU A 89 -12.33 -2.06 38.92
N ASN A 90 -12.36 -2.02 40.25
CA ASN A 90 -11.40 -2.66 41.13
C ASN A 90 -12.10 -3.81 41.86
N LEU A 91 -11.57 -5.04 41.76
CA LEU A 91 -11.92 -6.14 42.67
C LEU A 91 -10.64 -6.88 43.05
N SER A 92 -10.19 -6.55 44.26
CA SER A 92 -8.94 -6.99 44.88
C SER A 92 -9.05 -8.37 45.52
N LEU A 93 -8.01 -9.19 45.34
CA LEU A 93 -7.50 -10.24 46.24
C LEU A 93 -6.09 -10.59 45.69
N GLY A 94 -4.99 -10.65 46.44
CA GLY A 94 -4.79 -10.41 47.88
C GLY A 94 -3.52 -11.13 48.34
N ASN A 95 -2.48 -10.36 48.69
CA ASN A 95 -1.21 -10.77 49.34
C ASN A 95 -0.15 -11.60 48.58
N SER A 96 1.05 -10.99 48.48
CA SER A 96 2.28 -11.34 49.22
C SER A 96 2.84 -12.78 49.14
N SER A 97 4.16 -13.01 49.00
CA SER A 97 5.32 -12.08 48.94
C SER A 97 6.61 -12.84 48.59
N SER A 98 7.56 -12.14 47.96
CA SER A 98 9.03 -12.20 48.14
C SER A 98 9.75 -13.53 48.42
N GLY A 99 10.87 -13.81 47.72
CA GLY A 99 11.86 -14.76 48.27
C GLY A 99 12.86 -15.40 47.33
N ASN A 100 13.63 -14.56 46.63
CA ASN A 100 14.96 -14.80 46.05
C ASN A 100 15.81 -16.00 46.60
N GLY A 101 16.66 -16.60 45.75
CA GLY A 101 17.80 -17.44 46.19
C GLY A 101 17.97 -18.76 45.42
N GLY A 102 18.99 -18.82 44.55
CA GLY A 102 19.36 -20.07 43.86
C GLY A 102 20.40 -20.90 44.62
N SER A 103 20.66 -22.13 44.13
CA SER A 103 21.92 -22.86 44.33
C SER A 103 22.04 -23.98 43.30
N ALA A 104 23.26 -24.21 42.82
CA ALA A 104 23.60 -25.27 41.88
C ALA A 104 24.56 -26.30 42.53
N ASN A 105 24.47 -27.54 42.05
CA ASN A 105 25.14 -28.73 42.60
C ASN A 105 26.68 -28.68 42.68
N GLN A 106 27.20 -29.47 43.62
CA GLN A 106 28.34 -30.38 43.39
C GLN A 106 27.84 -31.82 43.66
N GLN A 107 28.08 -32.79 42.76
CA GLN A 107 29.14 -33.83 42.80
C GLN A 107 29.03 -34.75 44.05
N GLN A 108 29.23 -36.08 44.01
CA GLN A 108 29.84 -36.97 43.00
C GLN A 108 29.48 -38.47 43.26
N GLN A 109 29.60 -39.32 42.23
CA GLN A 109 30.02 -40.75 42.21
C GLN A 109 29.36 -41.85 43.13
N VAL A 110 28.85 -42.96 42.56
CA VAL A 110 29.43 -44.35 42.49
C VAL A 110 29.44 -45.10 43.85
N GLY A 111 28.99 -46.36 44.01
CA GLY A 111 28.43 -47.36 43.08
C GLY A 111 28.09 -48.72 43.78
N GLU A 112 27.76 -49.75 43.00
CA GLU A 112 27.64 -51.20 43.34
C GLU A 112 26.58 -51.77 44.33
N SER A 113 25.56 -52.41 43.73
CA SER A 113 25.24 -53.86 43.81
C SER A 113 24.72 -54.57 45.10
N PRO A 114 23.95 -55.69 44.99
CA PRO A 114 22.94 -56.05 45.98
C PRO A 114 22.97 -57.48 46.58
N LYS A 115 22.37 -57.66 47.77
CA LYS A 115 21.77 -58.93 48.28
C LYS A 115 20.83 -58.62 49.46
N VAL A 116 19.50 -58.75 49.30
CA VAL A 116 18.67 -59.95 49.60
C VAL A 116 18.80 -60.47 51.04
N THR A 117 17.75 -60.29 51.86
CA THR A 117 17.07 -61.32 52.69
C THR A 117 15.74 -60.76 53.24
N ARG A 118 14.70 -61.60 53.30
CA ARG A 118 13.35 -61.41 53.91
C ARG A 118 13.19 -62.45 55.04
N PRO A 119 12.12 -62.48 55.87
CA PRO A 119 11.09 -61.45 56.14
C PRO A 119 10.82 -61.26 57.66
N SER A 120 10.01 -60.27 58.03
CA SER A 120 9.14 -60.32 59.22
C SER A 120 7.94 -59.39 58.98
N GLU A 121 6.74 -59.83 59.36
CA GLU A 121 5.49 -59.11 59.14
C GLU A 121 5.15 -58.23 60.36
N HIS A 122 4.68 -57.01 60.13
CA HIS A 122 3.71 -56.34 61.02
C HIS A 122 2.98 -55.21 60.27
N SER A 123 1.88 -54.77 60.88
CA SER A 123 0.66 -54.34 60.20
C SER A 123 0.45 -52.82 60.13
N ASP A 124 -0.41 -52.41 59.20
CA ASP A 124 -1.35 -51.26 59.22
C ASP A 124 -0.73 -49.83 59.29
N GLU A 125 -0.83 -49.02 58.21
CA GLU A 125 -1.89 -48.01 57.95
C GLU A 125 -1.85 -46.82 58.95
N ASP A 126 -1.84 -45.54 58.58
CA ASP A 126 -1.96 -44.84 57.29
C ASP A 126 -1.51 -43.36 57.45
N GLU A 127 -0.55 -42.84 56.65
CA GLU A 127 -0.37 -41.38 56.44
C GLU A 127 0.46 -41.07 55.16
N PRO A 128 -0.10 -40.40 54.13
CA PRO A 128 0.62 -40.07 52.90
C PRO A 128 1.27 -38.67 52.93
N GLU A 129 2.60 -38.61 53.10
CA GLU A 129 3.37 -37.37 53.04
C GLU A 129 3.22 -36.59 51.71
N THR A 130 3.19 -35.26 51.81
CA THR A 130 2.80 -34.36 50.72
C THR A 130 3.78 -34.31 49.53
N LYS A 131 3.47 -35.06 48.46
CA LYS A 131 4.13 -34.88 47.15
C LYS A 131 3.84 -33.50 46.54
N ARG A 132 4.76 -32.55 46.72
CA ARG A 132 4.80 -31.29 45.94
C ARG A 132 4.96 -31.60 44.45
N LYS A 133 3.85 -31.54 43.69
CA LYS A 133 3.83 -31.74 42.23
C LYS A 133 4.52 -30.57 41.52
N LYS A 134 5.45 -30.89 40.62
CA LYS A 134 6.19 -29.95 39.77
C LYS A 134 5.42 -29.79 38.45
N ILE A 135 4.56 -28.77 38.36
CA ILE A 135 3.46 -28.74 37.36
C ILE A 135 3.79 -28.00 36.05
N ASP A 136 4.74 -27.06 36.02
CA ASP A 136 4.78 -26.06 34.93
C ASP A 136 5.49 -26.48 33.63
N LYS A 137 6.27 -27.57 33.62
CA LYS A 137 7.11 -27.92 32.44
C LYS A 137 6.44 -28.57 31.22
N PRO A 138 5.31 -29.30 31.29
CA PRO A 138 4.73 -29.94 30.11
C PRO A 138 3.82 -29.01 29.29
N VAL A 139 3.18 -28.02 29.93
CA VAL A 139 2.18 -27.16 29.27
C VAL A 139 2.85 -26.12 28.37
N THR A 140 3.88 -25.42 28.85
CA THR A 140 4.61 -24.40 28.06
C THR A 140 5.17 -24.99 26.75
N LYS A 141 5.77 -26.19 26.82
CA LYS A 141 6.27 -26.90 25.64
C LYS A 141 5.19 -27.32 24.63
N MET A 142 3.94 -27.48 25.08
CA MET A 142 2.81 -27.71 24.16
C MET A 142 2.32 -26.42 23.52
N ILE A 143 2.40 -25.29 24.24
CA ILE A 143 2.06 -23.94 23.74
C ILE A 143 3.07 -23.49 22.68
N GLU A 144 4.38 -23.53 22.97
CA GLU A 144 5.46 -23.26 22.01
C GLU A 144 5.29 -24.09 20.71
N LYS A 145 4.96 -25.38 20.87
CA LYS A 145 4.72 -26.30 19.76
C LYS A 145 3.43 -26.00 18.98
N LEU A 146 2.44 -25.36 19.60
CA LEU A 146 1.22 -24.90 18.92
C LEU A 146 1.48 -23.60 18.17
N GLU A 147 2.15 -22.62 18.78
CA GLU A 147 2.51 -21.33 18.18
C GLU A 147 3.36 -21.53 16.91
N SER A 148 4.40 -22.37 16.99
CA SER A 148 5.24 -22.74 15.84
C SER A 148 4.41 -23.36 14.70
N ARG A 149 3.44 -24.23 15.02
CA ARG A 149 2.54 -24.84 14.02
C ARG A 149 1.54 -23.83 13.44
N LEU A 150 1.03 -22.91 14.25
CA LEU A 150 0.12 -21.86 13.79
C LEU A 150 0.84 -20.88 12.87
N GLY A 151 2.09 -20.51 13.19
CA GLY A 151 2.95 -19.71 12.32
C GLY A 151 3.00 -20.28 10.91
N GLY A 152 3.39 -21.55 10.76
CA GLY A 152 3.46 -22.23 9.45
C GLY A 152 2.12 -22.35 8.71
N ILE A 153 0.98 -22.37 9.40
CA ILE A 153 -0.36 -22.42 8.78
C ILE A 153 -0.84 -21.03 8.35
N LEU A 154 -0.47 -19.98 9.09
CA LEU A 154 -0.93 -18.61 8.87
C LEU A 154 0.00 -17.77 7.99
N CYS A 155 1.15 -18.33 7.58
CA CYS A 155 2.03 -17.71 6.59
C CYS A 155 1.33 -17.39 5.26
N CYS A 156 1.85 -16.39 4.56
CA CYS A 156 1.40 -16.08 3.20
C CYS A 156 1.83 -17.17 2.22
N ALA A 157 0.91 -17.69 1.41
CA ALA A 157 1.16 -18.71 0.39
C ALA A 157 2.04 -18.26 -0.81
N VAL A 158 2.64 -17.06 -0.76
CA VAL A 158 3.52 -16.50 -1.79
C VAL A 158 4.93 -16.28 -1.24
N CYS A 159 5.08 -15.47 -0.18
CA CYS A 159 6.40 -15.21 0.41
C CYS A 159 6.80 -16.22 1.50
N LEU A 160 5.85 -17.04 1.98
CA LEU A 160 6.02 -18.00 3.08
C LEU A 160 6.31 -17.38 4.45
N ASP A 161 6.27 -16.06 4.56
CA ASP A 161 6.44 -15.32 5.81
C ASP A 161 5.13 -15.14 6.58
N LEU A 162 5.27 -14.93 7.89
CA LEU A 162 4.21 -14.52 8.79
C LEU A 162 4.03 -12.98 8.71
N PRO A 163 2.93 -12.46 8.12
CA PRO A 163 2.91 -11.07 7.67
C PRO A 163 2.44 -10.07 8.74
N ARG A 164 3.14 -8.94 8.87
CA ARG A 164 2.72 -7.78 9.69
C ARG A 164 1.63 -6.91 9.03
N THR A 165 1.18 -7.28 7.82
CA THR A 165 0.25 -6.48 7.00
C THR A 165 -1.11 -7.16 6.87
N ALA A 166 -2.09 -6.44 6.31
CA ALA A 166 -3.41 -7.00 6.04
C ALA A 166 -3.36 -8.33 5.27
N MET A 167 -4.25 -9.26 5.60
CA MET A 167 -4.29 -10.61 5.03
C MET A 167 -5.53 -10.80 4.18
N TYR A 168 -5.32 -11.31 2.96
CA TYR A 168 -6.37 -11.61 2.00
C TYR A 168 -6.54 -13.12 1.84
N GLN A 169 -7.78 -13.56 1.79
CA GLN A 169 -8.15 -14.96 1.61
C GLN A 169 -8.84 -15.13 0.26
N CYS A 170 -8.40 -16.11 -0.55
CA CYS A 170 -9.15 -16.47 -1.76
C CYS A 170 -10.43 -17.25 -1.38
N THR A 171 -11.36 -17.42 -2.31
CA THR A 171 -12.63 -18.13 -2.06
C THR A 171 -12.45 -19.59 -1.63
N MET A 172 -11.31 -20.22 -1.97
CA MET A 172 -10.93 -21.57 -1.55
C MET A 172 -10.07 -21.61 -0.27
N GLY A 173 -9.93 -20.48 0.44
CA GLY A 173 -9.36 -20.42 1.78
C GLY A 173 -7.86 -20.08 1.89
N HIS A 174 -7.10 -20.01 0.79
CA HIS A 174 -5.66 -19.73 0.81
C HIS A 174 -5.34 -18.27 1.16
N LEU A 175 -4.28 -18.06 1.94
CA LEU A 175 -3.90 -16.77 2.53
C LEU A 175 -2.76 -16.07 1.76
N MET A 176 -2.91 -14.76 1.55
CA MET A 176 -1.94 -13.90 0.86
C MET A 176 -1.80 -12.57 1.62
N CYS A 177 -0.57 -12.15 1.94
CA CYS A 177 -0.35 -10.82 2.53
C CYS A 177 -0.67 -9.71 1.52
N ALA A 178 -0.95 -8.50 2.02
CA ALA A 178 -1.34 -7.36 1.20
C ALA A 178 -0.35 -7.06 0.07
N GLY A 179 0.96 -7.18 0.33
CA GLY A 179 2.01 -6.98 -0.66
C GLY A 179 1.94 -8.02 -1.80
N CYS A 180 1.95 -9.31 -1.46
CA CYS A 180 1.88 -10.39 -2.45
C CYS A 180 0.54 -10.43 -3.21
N PHE A 181 -0.59 -10.19 -2.53
CA PHE A 181 -1.89 -10.06 -3.17
C PHE A 181 -1.89 -8.92 -4.20
N THR A 182 -1.37 -7.75 -3.83
CA THR A 182 -1.24 -6.59 -4.72
C THR A 182 -0.31 -6.89 -5.90
N HIS A 183 0.81 -7.59 -5.68
CA HIS A 183 1.73 -8.01 -6.73
C HIS A 183 1.06 -8.95 -7.75
N LEU A 184 0.28 -9.93 -7.30
CA LEU A 184 -0.48 -10.84 -8.17
C LEU A 184 -1.54 -10.11 -9.00
N LEU A 185 -2.24 -9.12 -8.42
CA LEU A 185 -3.18 -8.29 -9.16
C LEU A 185 -2.49 -7.42 -10.23
N ALA A 186 -1.31 -6.88 -9.91
CA ALA A 186 -0.49 -6.13 -10.85
C ALA A 186 0.09 -7.01 -11.97
N ASP A 187 0.51 -8.25 -11.66
CA ASP A 187 0.94 -9.24 -12.63
C ASP A 187 -0.17 -9.59 -13.62
N GLY A 188 -1.38 -9.89 -13.14
CA GLY A 188 -2.53 -10.14 -14.02
C GLY A 188 -2.82 -8.96 -14.95
N ARG A 189 -2.76 -7.72 -14.43
CA ARG A 189 -2.93 -6.50 -15.23
C ARG A 189 -1.86 -6.39 -16.33
N LEU A 190 -0.61 -6.70 -16.03
CA LEU A 190 0.49 -6.66 -17.01
C LEU A 190 0.39 -7.78 -18.06
N ARG A 191 -0.05 -8.99 -17.67
CA ARG A 191 -0.24 -10.15 -18.57
C ARG A 191 -1.48 -10.09 -19.46
N ASP A 192 -2.38 -9.14 -19.19
CA ASP A 192 -3.77 -9.15 -19.66
C ASP A 192 -4.53 -10.45 -19.33
N GLN A 193 -4.40 -10.88 -18.09
CA GLN A 193 -5.02 -12.09 -17.56
C GLN A 193 -5.67 -11.82 -16.21
N ASN A 194 -6.74 -12.53 -15.91
CA ASN A 194 -7.32 -12.55 -14.57
C ASN A 194 -6.26 -13.05 -13.58
N ALA A 195 -6.04 -12.30 -12.49
CA ALA A 195 -5.13 -12.75 -11.44
C ALA A 195 -5.69 -14.00 -10.78
N THR A 196 -4.84 -14.97 -10.46
CA THR A 196 -5.25 -16.25 -9.86
C THR A 196 -4.47 -16.55 -8.59
N CYS A 197 -5.09 -17.28 -7.67
CA CYS A 197 -4.42 -17.79 -6.47
C CYS A 197 -3.31 -18.78 -6.88
N PRO A 198 -2.06 -18.62 -6.42
CA PRO A 198 -0.96 -19.51 -6.80
C PRO A 198 -1.19 -20.97 -6.36
N SER A 199 -1.89 -21.18 -5.24
CA SER A 199 -2.11 -22.50 -4.64
C SER A 199 -3.25 -23.29 -5.31
N CYS A 200 -4.38 -22.62 -5.65
CA CYS A 200 -5.58 -23.28 -6.15
C CYS A 200 -6.08 -22.80 -7.52
N ARG A 201 -5.40 -21.83 -8.14
CA ARG A 201 -5.69 -21.23 -9.46
C ARG A 201 -7.06 -20.56 -9.63
N THR A 202 -7.88 -20.51 -8.59
CA THR A 202 -9.13 -19.74 -8.58
C THR A 202 -8.85 -18.25 -8.78
N GLU A 203 -9.72 -17.55 -9.52
CA GLU A 203 -9.60 -16.11 -9.77
C GLU A 203 -9.63 -15.30 -8.47
N ILE A 204 -8.71 -14.33 -8.36
CA ILE A 204 -8.59 -13.41 -7.24
C ILE A 204 -8.73 -11.96 -7.73
N SER A 205 -9.44 -11.16 -6.95
CA SER A 205 -9.68 -9.74 -7.21
C SER A 205 -9.99 -9.02 -5.89
N LYS A 206 -9.94 -7.69 -5.91
CA LYS A 206 -10.37 -6.86 -4.76
C LYS A 206 -11.85 -7.05 -4.37
N ASN A 207 -12.64 -7.74 -5.20
CA ASN A 207 -14.06 -8.01 -4.99
C ASN A 207 -14.34 -9.48 -4.60
N THR A 208 -13.49 -10.44 -4.99
CA THR A 208 -13.69 -11.88 -4.73
C THR A 208 -12.84 -12.42 -3.58
N SER A 209 -11.73 -11.74 -3.23
CA SER A 209 -10.89 -12.10 -2.09
C SER A 209 -11.23 -11.22 -0.88
N SER A 210 -11.50 -11.85 0.26
CA SER A 210 -11.89 -11.16 1.50
C SER A 210 -10.66 -10.81 2.35
N ARG A 211 -10.71 -9.71 3.10
CA ARG A 211 -9.70 -9.41 4.12
C ARG A 211 -10.02 -10.20 5.39
N ASN A 212 -9.11 -11.04 5.86
CA ASN A 212 -9.31 -11.92 7.01
C ASN A 212 -8.72 -11.32 8.30
N LEU A 213 -9.54 -10.49 8.97
CA LEU A 213 -9.18 -9.85 10.24
C LEU A 213 -8.93 -10.84 11.39
N ALA A 214 -9.46 -12.05 11.33
CA ALA A 214 -9.23 -13.07 12.34
C ALA A 214 -7.81 -13.64 12.23
N VAL A 215 -7.33 -13.87 11.01
CA VAL A 215 -5.93 -14.23 10.74
C VAL A 215 -5.01 -13.09 11.16
N GLU A 216 -5.32 -11.83 10.84
CA GLU A 216 -4.50 -10.68 11.26
C GLU A 216 -4.34 -10.61 12.79
N LYS A 217 -5.43 -10.80 13.54
CA LYS A 217 -5.40 -10.83 15.02
C LYS A 217 -4.70 -12.06 15.59
N ALA A 218 -4.78 -13.22 14.93
CA ALA A 218 -4.05 -14.41 15.37
C ALA A 218 -2.54 -14.23 15.15
N VAL A 219 -2.16 -13.72 13.98
CA VAL A 219 -0.78 -13.41 13.60
C VAL A 219 -0.16 -12.35 14.51
N SER A 220 -0.92 -11.34 14.94
CA SER A 220 -0.43 -10.25 15.78
C SER A 220 0.02 -10.68 17.18
N GLU A 221 -0.47 -11.83 17.67
CA GLU A 221 -0.09 -12.40 18.98
C GLU A 221 1.03 -13.45 18.89
N LEU A 222 1.33 -13.99 17.70
CA LEU A 222 2.39 -14.99 17.53
C LEU A 222 3.79 -14.37 17.74
N PRO A 223 4.76 -15.16 18.24
CA PRO A 223 6.14 -14.70 18.40
C PRO A 223 6.80 -14.38 17.06
N SER A 224 7.63 -13.33 17.05
CA SER A 224 8.46 -12.88 15.93
C SER A 224 9.82 -12.46 16.48
N GLY A 225 10.90 -12.92 15.85
CA GLY A 225 12.27 -12.57 16.25
C GLY A 225 12.66 -11.16 15.81
N CYS A 226 13.33 -10.42 16.69
CA CYS A 226 13.89 -9.11 16.41
C CYS A 226 15.12 -9.21 15.50
N GLN A 227 15.18 -8.40 14.45
CA GLN A 227 16.26 -8.41 13.46
C GLN A 227 17.64 -8.00 14.01
N TYR A 228 17.68 -7.35 15.19
CA TYR A 228 18.92 -6.85 15.81
C TYR A 228 19.39 -7.74 16.97
N CYS A 229 18.53 -8.01 17.95
CA CYS A 229 18.90 -8.77 19.16
C CYS A 229 18.52 -10.26 19.11
N GLY A 230 17.76 -10.70 18.11
CA GLY A 230 17.33 -12.10 17.95
C GLY A 230 16.26 -12.59 18.94
N ASN A 231 15.91 -11.80 19.97
CA ASN A 231 14.88 -12.16 20.94
C ASN A 231 13.47 -12.18 20.31
N GLU A 232 12.59 -13.04 20.82
CA GLU A 232 11.21 -13.16 20.35
C GLU A 232 10.26 -12.22 21.10
N PHE A 233 9.40 -11.52 20.36
CA PHE A 233 8.34 -10.67 20.89
C PHE A 233 7.04 -10.94 20.14
N PRO A 234 5.86 -10.63 20.71
CA PRO A 234 4.60 -10.66 19.94
C PRO A 234 4.71 -9.78 18.69
N ASN A 235 4.22 -10.28 17.56
CA ASN A 235 4.33 -9.63 16.25
C ASN A 235 3.81 -8.17 16.27
N LYS A 236 2.73 -7.87 17.02
CA LYS A 236 2.21 -6.51 17.23
C LYS A 236 3.17 -5.51 17.88
N SER A 237 4.16 -5.97 18.65
CA SER A 237 5.10 -5.14 19.40
C SER A 237 6.49 -5.08 18.77
N ILE A 238 6.78 -5.92 17.77
CA ILE A 238 8.13 -6.04 17.22
C ILE A 238 8.62 -4.74 16.59
N ASP A 239 7.78 -4.04 15.84
CA ASP A 239 8.13 -2.78 15.16
C ASP A 239 8.44 -1.66 16.18
N TYR A 240 7.76 -1.65 17.34
CA TYR A 240 8.03 -0.71 18.43
C TYR A 240 9.33 -1.07 19.15
N HIS A 241 9.54 -2.35 19.47
CA HIS A 241 10.80 -2.82 20.05
C HIS A 241 12.00 -2.46 19.15
N GLU A 242 11.93 -2.79 17.87
CA GLU A 242 12.95 -2.53 16.85
C GLU A 242 13.18 -1.03 16.56
N SER A 243 12.27 -0.14 16.98
CA SER A 243 12.39 1.30 16.79
C SER A 243 12.83 2.04 18.06
N ASN A 244 12.42 1.57 19.24
CA ASN A 244 12.46 2.35 20.48
C ASN A 244 13.15 1.65 21.66
N GLU A 245 13.06 0.32 21.78
CA GLU A 245 13.50 -0.41 22.99
C GLU A 245 14.75 -1.29 22.77
N CYS A 246 15.04 -1.67 21.54
CA CYS A 246 16.10 -2.60 21.23
C CYS A 246 17.50 -1.98 21.43
N GLU A 247 18.28 -2.53 22.37
CA GLU A 247 19.63 -2.06 22.69
C GLU A 247 20.65 -2.34 21.56
N GLU A 248 20.41 -3.36 20.74
CA GLU A 248 21.23 -3.71 19.56
C GLU A 248 20.90 -2.89 18.30
N ARG A 249 19.87 -2.04 18.37
CA ARG A 249 19.42 -1.22 17.24
C ARG A 249 20.52 -0.22 16.84
N PRO A 250 20.91 -0.18 15.54
CA PRO A 250 21.89 0.79 15.05
C PRO A 250 21.41 2.24 15.19
N THR A 251 22.20 3.05 15.90
CA THR A 251 21.95 4.48 16.15
C THR A 251 23.17 5.33 15.80
N GLU A 252 22.96 6.63 15.59
CA GLU A 252 24.00 7.60 15.27
C GLU A 252 24.43 8.37 16.52
N CYS A 253 25.70 8.79 16.58
CA CYS A 253 26.19 9.66 17.65
C CYS A 253 25.48 11.03 17.62
N LYS A 254 25.20 11.65 18.79
CA LYS A 254 24.65 13.03 18.84
C LYS A 254 25.51 14.07 18.09
N TYR A 255 26.81 13.80 17.95
CA TYR A 255 27.77 14.63 17.21
C TYR A 255 27.78 14.37 15.68
N ALA A 256 26.87 13.54 15.15
CA ALA A 256 26.68 13.38 13.70
C ALA A 256 26.33 14.71 13.01
N ARG A 257 25.65 15.61 13.73
CA ARG A 257 25.38 16.99 13.29
C ARG A 257 26.64 17.83 13.04
N ILE A 258 27.79 17.45 13.60
CA ILE A 258 29.12 18.06 13.36
C ILE A 258 30.07 17.08 12.68
N GLY A 259 29.52 16.17 11.87
CA GLY A 259 30.26 15.28 10.97
C GLY A 259 30.72 13.95 11.55
N CYS A 260 30.30 13.56 12.76
CA CYS A 260 30.63 12.24 13.29
C CYS A 260 29.89 11.15 12.50
N GLN A 261 30.61 10.21 11.89
CA GLN A 261 30.04 9.13 11.08
C GLN A 261 29.87 7.81 11.86
N TRP A 262 30.01 7.84 13.19
CA TRP A 262 29.84 6.64 14.00
C TRP A 262 28.37 6.21 14.03
N ARG A 263 28.16 4.92 13.76
CA ARG A 263 26.87 4.24 13.82
C ARG A 263 27.09 2.86 14.43
N GLY A 264 26.37 2.55 15.51
CA GLY A 264 26.54 1.30 16.27
C GLY A 264 25.36 1.00 17.19
N PRO A 265 25.42 -0.08 17.99
CA PRO A 265 24.38 -0.45 18.95
C PRO A 265 24.05 0.71 19.90
N THR A 266 22.79 0.78 20.33
CA THR A 266 22.31 1.84 21.24
C THR A 266 23.05 1.81 22.58
N HIS A 267 23.41 0.63 23.09
CA HIS A 267 24.17 0.48 24.33
C HIS A 267 25.63 0.99 24.24
N GLU A 268 26.22 1.06 23.04
CA GLU A 268 27.59 1.58 22.84
C GLU A 268 27.65 3.11 22.75
N VAL A 269 26.51 3.78 22.48
CA VAL A 269 26.44 5.24 22.28
C VAL A 269 27.14 6.02 23.41
N PRO A 270 26.92 5.76 24.71
CA PRO A 270 27.56 6.53 25.79
C PRO A 270 29.10 6.36 25.82
N SER A 271 29.58 5.15 25.49
CA SER A 271 31.01 4.84 25.39
C SER A 271 31.65 5.55 24.19
N HIS A 272 30.95 5.61 23.06
CA HIS A 272 31.41 6.40 21.91
C HIS A 272 31.39 7.91 22.22
N GLU A 273 30.30 8.44 22.79
CA GLU A 273 30.13 9.88 22.98
C GLU A 273 31.13 10.50 23.96
N THR A 274 31.51 9.76 25.01
CA THR A 274 32.56 10.18 25.95
C THR A 274 33.95 10.22 25.30
N ASN A 275 34.21 9.33 24.34
CA ASN A 275 35.47 9.21 23.60
C ASN A 275 35.46 9.93 22.24
N CYS A 276 34.36 10.59 21.87
CA CYS A 276 34.19 11.18 20.55
C CYS A 276 35.21 12.31 20.33
N THR A 277 35.91 12.28 19.20
CA THR A 277 36.91 13.30 18.85
C THR A 277 36.30 14.57 18.27
N HIS A 278 35.09 14.49 17.69
CA HIS A 278 34.44 15.60 16.99
C HIS A 278 34.22 16.87 17.84
N PRO A 279 33.82 16.79 19.12
CA PRO A 279 33.71 17.97 19.99
C PRO A 279 35.04 18.70 20.24
N LYS A 280 36.18 18.04 19.98
CA LYS A 280 37.54 18.57 20.18
C LYS A 280 38.23 18.97 18.87
N LYS A 281 37.57 18.75 17.71
CA LYS A 281 38.09 19.17 16.40
C LYS A 281 38.06 20.70 16.27
N SER A 282 38.98 21.23 15.48
CA SER A 282 39.01 22.64 15.16
C SER A 282 37.78 23.06 14.35
N GLY A 283 37.42 24.34 14.41
CA GLY A 283 36.33 24.89 13.60
C GLY A 283 36.51 24.63 12.11
N ALA A 284 37.75 24.69 11.60
CA ALA A 284 38.05 24.41 10.20
C ALA A 284 37.71 22.96 9.79
N GLU A 285 38.06 21.97 10.61
CA GLU A 285 37.74 20.56 10.36
C GLU A 285 36.23 20.28 10.44
N VAL A 286 35.53 20.91 11.38
CA VAL A 286 34.06 20.83 11.49
C VAL A 286 33.40 21.45 10.27
N MET A 287 33.86 22.62 9.81
CA MET A 287 33.33 23.28 8.60
C MET A 287 33.48 22.41 7.35
N ILE A 288 34.61 21.69 7.18
CA ILE A 288 34.78 20.74 6.06
C ILE A 288 33.73 19.62 6.11
N ALA A 289 33.44 19.08 7.30
CA ALA A 289 32.41 18.06 7.45
C ALA A 289 30.99 18.62 7.23
N LEU A 290 30.73 19.85 7.70
CA LEU A 290 29.45 20.54 7.52
C LEU A 290 29.18 20.92 6.06
N GLN A 291 30.19 21.26 5.25
CA GLN A 291 30.00 21.56 3.81
C GLN A 291 29.22 20.47 3.08
N ALA A 292 29.43 19.19 3.40
CA ALA A 292 28.68 18.09 2.82
C ALA A 292 27.22 18.02 3.30
N HIS A 293 26.93 18.46 4.53
CA HIS A 293 25.57 18.55 5.08
C HIS A 293 24.84 19.76 4.50
N ASP A 294 25.50 20.92 4.47
CA ASP A 294 24.99 22.16 3.89
C ASP A 294 24.68 22.00 2.39
N ALA A 295 25.53 21.29 1.64
CA ALA A 295 25.27 20.99 0.24
C ALA A 295 24.02 20.13 0.02
N ARG A 296 23.78 19.11 0.89
CA ARG A 296 22.54 18.31 0.84
C ARG A 296 21.32 19.14 1.21
N ALA A 297 21.39 19.90 2.31
CA ALA A 297 20.32 20.78 2.74
C ALA A 297 20.01 21.90 1.72
N ALA A 298 21.02 22.38 0.97
CA ALA A 298 20.83 23.35 -0.10
C ALA A 298 20.09 22.75 -1.31
N GLU A 299 20.39 21.51 -1.71
CA GLU A 299 19.67 20.82 -2.79
C GLU A 299 18.23 20.44 -2.38
N GLU A 300 18.00 20.04 -1.12
CA GLU A 300 16.65 19.87 -0.57
C GLU A 300 15.85 21.20 -0.57
N LYS A 301 16.48 22.28 -0.11
CA LYS A 301 15.88 23.63 -0.09
C LYS A 301 15.62 24.19 -1.49
N LYS A 302 16.42 23.83 -2.49
CA LYS A 302 16.27 24.27 -3.88
C LYS A 302 14.93 23.85 -4.47
N LEU A 303 14.44 22.64 -4.19
CA LEU A 303 13.09 22.22 -4.59
C LEU A 303 12.02 23.15 -4.02
N PHE A 304 12.11 23.47 -2.73
CA PHE A 304 11.18 24.38 -2.06
C PHE A 304 11.23 25.81 -2.62
N LEU A 305 12.43 26.33 -2.92
CA LEU A 305 12.60 27.64 -3.57
C LEU A 305 12.03 27.64 -5.00
N THR A 306 12.23 26.57 -5.77
CA THR A 306 11.61 26.42 -7.11
C THR A 306 10.08 26.36 -7.02
N LEU A 307 9.52 25.68 -6.01
CA LEU A 307 8.06 25.68 -5.80
C LEU A 307 7.52 27.07 -5.45
N ILE A 308 8.23 27.85 -4.64
CA ILE A 308 7.86 29.25 -4.34
C ILE A 308 7.91 30.11 -5.61
N ASP A 309 8.95 29.97 -6.44
CA ASP A 309 9.06 30.69 -7.71
C ASP A 309 7.89 30.36 -8.65
N LEU A 310 7.56 29.08 -8.81
CA LEU A 310 6.41 28.64 -9.61
C LEU A 310 5.07 29.17 -9.07
N LEU A 311 4.90 29.24 -7.75
CA LEU A 311 3.71 29.82 -7.12
C LEU A 311 3.56 31.34 -7.35
N SER A 312 4.60 32.02 -7.84
CA SER A 312 4.51 33.44 -8.26
C SER A 312 3.91 33.63 -9.66
N TYR A 313 3.74 32.56 -10.45
CA TYR A 313 3.18 32.66 -11.80
C TYR A 313 1.69 32.98 -11.75
N GLU A 314 1.23 33.87 -12.63
CA GLU A 314 -0.20 34.22 -12.76
C GLU A 314 -1.06 33.01 -13.19
N LYS A 315 -0.48 32.12 -14.02
CA LYS A 315 -1.21 31.07 -14.72
C LYS A 315 -0.88 29.70 -14.15
N ILE A 316 -1.61 29.34 -13.09
CA ILE A 316 -1.52 28.04 -12.40
C ILE A 316 -2.87 27.31 -12.50
N ILE A 317 -2.84 26.02 -12.83
CA ILE A 317 -4.04 25.17 -12.84
C ILE A 317 -3.77 23.86 -12.11
N PHE A 318 -4.76 23.42 -11.34
CA PHE A 318 -4.77 22.17 -10.59
C PHE A 318 -5.94 21.31 -11.11
N ASN A 319 -5.64 20.12 -11.62
CA ASN A 319 -6.67 19.19 -12.09
C ASN A 319 -6.56 17.86 -11.32
N ASP A 320 -7.66 17.44 -10.70
CA ASP A 320 -7.78 16.09 -10.15
C ASP A 320 -8.21 15.14 -11.27
N LEU A 321 -7.28 14.31 -11.72
CA LEU A 321 -7.40 13.45 -12.90
C LEU A 321 -7.45 11.97 -12.54
N GLN A 322 -8.04 11.19 -13.44
CA GLN A 322 -8.05 9.73 -13.38
C GLN A 322 -7.52 9.19 -14.71
N MET A 323 -6.44 8.42 -14.67
CA MET A 323 -5.97 7.65 -15.82
C MET A 323 -6.50 6.21 -15.76
N LYS A 324 -7.03 5.73 -16.89
CA LYS A 324 -7.60 4.39 -17.03
C LYS A 324 -6.70 3.52 -17.91
N PRO A 325 -6.57 2.21 -17.62
CA PRO A 325 -5.80 1.31 -18.46
C PRO A 325 -6.51 1.07 -19.80
N TYR A 326 -5.73 0.99 -20.87
CA TYR A 326 -6.16 0.53 -22.20
C TYR A 326 -5.00 -0.19 -22.90
N ARG A 327 -5.30 -0.89 -24.00
CA ARG A 327 -4.29 -1.58 -24.82
C ARG A 327 -4.46 -1.24 -26.30
N THR A 328 -3.39 -1.43 -27.06
CA THR A 328 -3.41 -1.31 -28.53
C THR A 328 -3.66 -2.67 -29.17
N ASP A 329 -4.34 -2.69 -30.32
CA ASP A 329 -4.59 -3.89 -31.15
C ASP A 329 -3.34 -4.36 -31.94
N GLU A 330 -2.15 -4.04 -31.44
CA GLU A 330 -0.88 -4.52 -31.98
C GLU A 330 -0.65 -5.98 -31.58
N TYR A 331 0.16 -6.72 -32.37
CA TYR A 331 0.57 -8.10 -32.11
C TYR A 331 1.22 -8.31 -30.71
N VAL A 332 1.69 -7.23 -30.07
CA VAL A 332 2.05 -7.19 -28.66
C VAL A 332 1.17 -6.15 -27.97
N HIS A 333 0.11 -6.59 -27.28
CA HIS A 333 -0.82 -5.72 -26.55
C HIS A 333 -0.11 -4.96 -25.42
N ARG A 334 0.35 -3.75 -25.70
CA ARG A 334 1.02 -2.89 -24.72
C ARG A 334 0.00 -2.26 -23.78
N LEU A 335 0.25 -2.34 -22.47
CA LEU A 335 -0.54 -1.66 -21.45
C LEU A 335 -0.16 -0.17 -21.41
N TYR A 336 -1.12 0.68 -21.71
CA TYR A 336 -1.05 2.13 -21.53
C TYR A 336 -2.07 2.57 -20.50
N TYR A 337 -1.84 3.74 -19.89
CA TYR A 337 -2.84 4.44 -19.10
C TYR A 337 -3.07 5.82 -19.72
N GLU A 338 -4.32 6.26 -19.84
CA GLU A 338 -4.66 7.59 -20.38
C GLU A 338 -5.79 8.24 -19.57
N THR A 339 -5.71 9.57 -19.40
CA THR A 339 -6.81 10.36 -18.83
C THR A 339 -7.85 10.71 -19.89
N SER A 340 -9.09 10.96 -19.49
CA SER A 340 -9.99 11.76 -20.31
C SER A 340 -9.34 13.10 -20.69
N ARG A 341 -9.76 13.69 -21.82
CA ARG A 341 -9.35 15.06 -22.18
C ARG A 341 -9.77 16.03 -21.08
N PHE A 342 -8.88 16.94 -20.72
CA PHE A 342 -9.14 17.99 -19.75
C PHE A 342 -8.71 19.36 -20.29
N SER A 343 -9.29 20.42 -19.73
CA SER A 343 -9.05 21.80 -20.14
C SER A 343 -8.04 22.47 -19.21
N ALA A 344 -7.00 23.10 -19.77
CA ALA A 344 -6.10 23.97 -19.03
C ALA A 344 -5.54 25.05 -19.97
N PHE A 345 -5.42 26.29 -19.49
CA PHE A 345 -4.88 27.43 -20.26
C PHE A 345 -5.53 27.63 -21.65
N ASN A 346 -6.85 27.41 -21.75
CA ASN A 346 -7.63 27.45 -23.00
C ASN A 346 -7.26 26.38 -24.05
N HIS A 347 -6.45 25.38 -23.69
CA HIS A 347 -6.13 24.23 -24.54
C HIS A 347 -6.69 22.92 -23.96
N GLN A 348 -6.85 21.91 -24.83
CA GLN A 348 -7.19 20.54 -24.47
C GLN A 348 -5.92 19.73 -24.25
N TRP A 349 -5.89 18.97 -23.17
CA TRP A 349 -4.74 18.17 -22.75
C TRP A 349 -5.15 16.73 -22.41
N VAL A 350 -4.17 15.83 -22.46
CA VAL A 350 -4.27 14.44 -22.01
C VAL A 350 -2.97 14.07 -21.29
N VAL A 351 -3.05 13.31 -20.20
CA VAL A 351 -1.89 12.62 -19.63
C VAL A 351 -1.92 11.16 -20.08
N LYS A 352 -0.80 10.69 -20.63
CA LYS A 352 -0.59 9.29 -21.03
C LYS A 352 0.59 8.71 -20.26
N ALA A 353 0.47 7.49 -19.77
CA ALA A 353 1.51 6.80 -19.03
C ALA A 353 1.76 5.37 -19.54
N ILE A 354 2.99 4.91 -19.33
CA ILE A 354 3.50 3.57 -19.67
C ILE A 354 4.25 2.98 -18.48
N ILE A 355 4.32 1.66 -18.44
CA ILE A 355 4.98 0.89 -17.39
C ILE A 355 6.29 0.32 -17.94
N ASN A 356 7.37 0.35 -17.16
CA ASN A 356 8.68 -0.22 -17.52
C ASN A 356 9.16 0.20 -18.92
N LYS A 357 8.92 1.47 -19.28
CA LYS A 357 9.26 2.06 -20.60
C LYS A 357 8.75 1.24 -21.80
N SER A 358 7.62 0.54 -21.65
CA SER A 358 7.06 -0.39 -22.65
C SER A 358 8.01 -1.52 -23.05
N GLN A 359 8.79 -2.04 -22.11
CA GLN A 359 9.62 -3.24 -22.28
C GLN A 359 8.81 -4.42 -22.84
N ARG A 360 9.47 -5.23 -23.67
CA ARG A 360 8.84 -6.32 -24.43
C ARG A 360 8.36 -7.49 -23.56
N ASP A 361 8.97 -7.67 -22.39
CA ASP A 361 8.57 -8.62 -21.36
C ASP A 361 8.61 -7.95 -19.98
N PRO A 362 7.49 -7.33 -19.53
CA PRO A 362 7.42 -6.62 -18.24
C PRO A 362 7.59 -7.52 -17.01
N HIS A 363 7.67 -8.85 -17.16
CA HIS A 363 7.69 -9.80 -16.05
C HIS A 363 9.08 -10.26 -15.63
N GLN A 364 10.10 -10.01 -16.46
CA GLN A 364 11.49 -10.35 -16.11
C GLN A 364 12.05 -9.42 -15.02
N SER A 365 11.51 -8.20 -14.91
CA SER A 365 11.84 -7.27 -13.82
C SER A 365 10.84 -7.39 -12.67
N ARG A 366 11.37 -7.57 -11.45
CA ARG A 366 10.61 -7.40 -10.21
C ARG A 366 10.38 -5.91 -9.91
N GLU A 367 11.30 -5.05 -10.35
CA GLU A 367 11.22 -3.59 -10.24
C GLU A 367 10.27 -3.02 -11.29
N ARG A 368 9.44 -2.05 -10.88
CA ARG A 368 8.43 -1.44 -11.75
C ARG A 368 8.42 0.08 -11.64
N ASP A 369 8.57 0.75 -12.78
CA ASP A 369 8.40 2.20 -12.91
C ASP A 369 7.13 2.54 -13.71
N ILE A 370 6.52 3.67 -13.37
CA ILE A 370 5.51 4.32 -14.22
C ILE A 370 6.20 5.55 -14.80
N THR A 371 6.12 5.75 -16.11
CA THR A 371 6.52 7.00 -16.74
C THR A 371 5.33 7.62 -17.45
N TYR A 372 5.19 8.94 -17.40
CA TYR A 372 4.07 9.69 -17.97
C TYR A 372 4.54 10.85 -18.85
N GLN A 373 3.70 11.21 -19.82
CA GLN A 373 3.83 12.40 -20.65
C GLN A 373 2.54 13.21 -20.60
N LEU A 374 2.70 14.52 -20.71
CA LEU A 374 1.62 15.47 -20.94
C LEU A 374 1.52 15.73 -22.46
N ILE A 375 0.31 15.69 -22.99
CA ILE A 375 0.02 15.82 -24.42
C ILE A 375 -0.94 16.99 -24.64
N LEU A 376 -0.53 17.94 -25.47
CA LEU A 376 -1.36 19.00 -26.02
C LEU A 376 -2.18 18.45 -27.20
N LYS A 377 -3.52 18.45 -27.08
CA LYS A 377 -4.46 17.99 -28.12
C LYS A 377 -5.05 19.15 -28.96
N SER A 378 -4.97 20.38 -28.48
CA SER A 378 -5.35 21.59 -29.24
C SER A 378 -4.18 22.10 -30.06
N LYS A 379 -4.46 22.76 -31.19
CA LYS A 379 -3.44 23.61 -31.84
C LYS A 379 -3.06 24.77 -30.92
N THR A 380 -1.81 25.22 -31.00
CA THR A 380 -1.34 26.47 -30.37
C THR A 380 -0.71 27.37 -31.42
N THR A 381 -0.89 28.69 -31.28
CA THR A 381 -0.30 29.73 -32.14
C THR A 381 0.99 30.31 -31.56
N SER A 382 1.33 29.97 -30.31
CA SER A 382 2.54 30.42 -29.62
C SER A 382 3.13 29.29 -28.76
N PRO A 383 4.45 29.31 -28.47
CA PRO A 383 5.05 28.37 -27.54
C PRO A 383 4.46 28.49 -26.13
N LEU A 384 4.17 27.35 -25.51
CA LEU A 384 3.61 27.23 -24.16
C LEU A 384 4.67 26.61 -23.23
N PRO A 385 5.61 27.42 -22.68
CA PRO A 385 6.60 26.95 -21.70
C PRO A 385 5.90 26.50 -20.42
N MET A 386 5.88 25.20 -20.16
CA MET A 386 5.09 24.59 -19.10
C MET A 386 5.99 23.97 -18.03
N HIS A 387 5.69 24.23 -16.76
CA HIS A 387 6.13 23.37 -15.67
C HIS A 387 4.95 22.53 -15.19
N PHE A 388 5.15 21.24 -14.96
CA PHE A 388 4.10 20.35 -14.48
C PHE A 388 4.65 19.25 -13.58
N PHE A 389 3.82 18.79 -12.65
CA PHE A 389 4.11 17.64 -11.80
C PHE A 389 2.84 17.02 -11.23
N VAL A 390 2.99 15.81 -10.70
CA VAL A 390 1.91 15.04 -10.09
C VAL A 390 2.04 15.06 -8.57
N LEU A 391 0.93 15.32 -7.88
CA LEU A 391 0.76 15.18 -6.44
C LEU A 391 -0.37 14.18 -6.12
N ARG A 392 -0.48 13.84 -4.83
CA ARG A 392 -1.65 13.18 -4.28
C ARG A 392 -2.90 14.08 -4.40
N GLY A 393 -3.92 13.57 -5.08
CA GLY A 393 -5.26 14.19 -5.14
C GLY A 393 -6.16 13.78 -3.97
N PRO A 394 -7.31 14.46 -3.76
CA PRO A 394 -8.21 14.23 -2.63
C PRO A 394 -8.89 12.86 -2.68
N PHE A 395 -9.10 12.31 -3.89
CA PHE A 395 -9.64 10.97 -4.13
C PHE A 395 -8.53 9.94 -4.43
N SER A 396 -7.32 10.17 -3.92
CA SER A 396 -6.16 9.31 -4.13
C SER A 396 -5.41 9.01 -2.83
N ASP A 397 -4.98 7.75 -2.72
CA ASP A 397 -4.06 7.25 -1.70
C ASP A 397 -2.62 7.09 -2.23
N ILE A 398 -2.34 7.60 -3.43
CA ILE A 398 -1.00 7.59 -4.03
C ILE A 398 0.03 8.28 -3.14
N LYS A 399 1.15 7.60 -2.95
CA LYS A 399 2.40 8.14 -2.41
C LYS A 399 3.28 8.48 -3.59
N VAL A 400 3.58 9.76 -3.76
CA VAL A 400 4.38 10.29 -4.87
C VAL A 400 5.21 11.45 -4.33
N ASP A 401 6.51 11.42 -4.61
CA ASP A 401 7.42 12.51 -4.25
C ASP A 401 7.26 13.67 -5.23
N THR A 402 7.66 14.88 -4.85
CA THR A 402 7.49 16.03 -5.74
C THR A 402 8.68 16.17 -6.68
N GLN A 403 8.48 15.87 -7.98
CA GLN A 403 9.46 16.16 -9.02
C GLN A 403 8.85 17.03 -10.12
N ILE A 404 9.40 18.23 -10.28
CA ILE A 404 8.97 19.23 -11.28
C ILE A 404 9.57 18.89 -12.64
N TYR A 405 8.74 18.81 -13.68
CA TYR A 405 9.18 18.71 -15.07
C TYR A 405 8.90 20.00 -15.82
N LYS A 406 9.78 20.33 -16.78
CA LYS A 406 9.63 21.45 -17.71
C LYS A 406 9.57 20.93 -19.14
N HIS A 407 8.69 21.50 -19.96
CA HIS A 407 8.64 21.28 -21.40
C HIS A 407 7.96 22.46 -22.11
N ASP A 408 8.46 22.84 -23.28
CA ASP A 408 7.98 23.98 -24.05
C ASP A 408 7.14 23.49 -25.23
N PHE A 409 5.82 23.42 -25.07
CA PHE A 409 4.93 22.89 -26.12
C PHE A 409 4.80 23.87 -27.29
N THR A 410 4.83 23.37 -28.52
CA THR A 410 4.72 24.15 -29.77
C THR A 410 3.74 23.50 -30.75
N GLU A 411 3.53 24.09 -31.93
CA GLU A 411 2.69 23.46 -32.97
C GLU A 411 3.31 22.15 -33.50
N THR A 412 4.65 22.06 -33.53
CA THR A 412 5.39 20.86 -33.96
C THR A 412 5.70 19.89 -32.82
N GLU A 413 5.81 20.37 -31.59
CA GLU A 413 6.16 19.58 -30.40
C GLU A 413 5.00 19.64 -29.39
N THR A 414 4.03 18.73 -29.59
CA THR A 414 2.78 18.67 -28.81
C THR A 414 2.79 17.63 -27.70
N GLU A 415 3.84 16.82 -27.59
CA GLU A 415 3.99 15.77 -26.58
C GLU A 415 5.29 15.98 -25.79
N SER A 416 5.20 16.07 -24.46
CA SER A 416 6.40 16.06 -23.63
C SER A 416 7.08 14.69 -23.72
N PRO A 417 8.41 14.58 -23.60
CA PRO A 417 9.05 13.29 -23.38
C PRO A 417 8.48 12.58 -22.13
N PHE A 418 8.42 11.25 -22.14
CA PHE A 418 8.08 10.47 -20.96
C PHE A 418 9.03 10.79 -19.80
N LYS A 419 8.45 11.16 -18.65
CA LYS A 419 9.14 11.42 -17.38
C LYS A 419 8.69 10.42 -16.33
N LEU A 420 9.53 10.19 -15.32
CA LEU A 420 9.19 9.29 -14.21
C LEU A 420 7.95 9.78 -13.48
N LEU A 421 7.12 8.88 -12.98
CA LEU A 421 6.23 9.19 -11.85
C LEU A 421 7.04 8.81 -10.60
N PRO A 422 7.52 9.77 -9.79
CA PRO A 422 8.43 9.52 -8.68
C PRO A 422 7.69 8.85 -7.51
N LEU A 423 7.50 7.54 -7.62
CA LEU A 423 6.95 6.68 -6.57
C LEU A 423 8.08 6.29 -5.61
N PRO A 424 7.81 6.18 -4.29
CA PRO A 424 8.85 5.90 -3.30
C PRO A 424 9.45 4.50 -3.46
N ASP A 425 8.69 3.53 -3.97
CA ASP A 425 9.13 2.17 -4.19
C ASP A 425 8.30 1.44 -5.28
N THR A 426 8.74 0.23 -5.61
CA THR A 426 8.03 -0.69 -6.53
C THR A 426 6.75 -1.27 -5.92
N ALA A 427 6.63 -1.37 -4.60
CA ALA A 427 5.39 -1.84 -3.96
C ALA A 427 4.24 -0.84 -4.22
N GLU A 428 4.55 0.45 -4.31
CA GLU A 428 3.60 1.47 -4.68
C GLU A 428 3.18 1.39 -6.14
N CYS A 429 4.13 1.20 -7.06
CA CYS A 429 3.81 0.94 -8.46
C CYS A 429 2.84 -0.26 -8.60
N ASN A 430 3.06 -1.33 -7.83
CA ASN A 430 2.14 -2.46 -7.77
C ASN A 430 0.75 -2.09 -7.22
N ARG A 431 0.65 -1.23 -6.20
CA ARG A 431 -0.63 -0.74 -5.65
C ARG A 431 -1.46 -0.04 -6.72
N LEU A 432 -0.81 0.79 -7.52
CA LEU A 432 -1.41 1.55 -8.62
C LEU A 432 -1.82 0.64 -9.79
N LEU A 433 -0.99 -0.32 -10.19
CA LEU A 433 -1.31 -1.32 -11.21
C LEU A 433 -2.50 -2.20 -10.82
N ALA A 434 -2.59 -2.58 -9.54
CA ALA A 434 -3.70 -3.35 -8.98
C ALA A 434 -5.02 -2.55 -8.83
N ALA A 435 -5.01 -1.24 -9.06
CA ALA A 435 -6.22 -0.41 -9.06
C ALA A 435 -7.02 -0.56 -10.37
N LYS A 436 -8.30 -0.14 -10.36
CA LYS A 436 -9.12 -0.05 -11.58
C LYS A 436 -8.72 1.15 -12.45
N ALA A 437 -8.27 2.23 -11.81
CA ALA A 437 -7.74 3.44 -12.41
C ALA A 437 -6.79 4.09 -11.40
N ILE A 438 -5.89 4.95 -11.88
CA ILE A 438 -4.95 5.70 -11.04
C ILE A 438 -5.46 7.13 -10.94
N ASN A 439 -5.81 7.56 -9.72
CA ASN A 439 -6.27 8.92 -9.42
C ASN A 439 -5.06 9.76 -8.97
N PHE A 440 -4.95 11.00 -9.42
CA PHE A 440 -3.84 11.89 -9.06
C PHE A 440 -4.21 13.36 -9.27
N ARG A 441 -3.45 14.27 -8.67
CA ARG A 441 -3.56 15.71 -8.93
C ARG A 441 -2.43 16.12 -9.87
N LEU A 442 -2.76 16.63 -11.05
CA LEU A 442 -1.80 17.30 -11.92
C LEU A 442 -1.79 18.79 -11.57
N ILE A 443 -0.61 19.35 -11.31
CA ILE A 443 -0.40 20.79 -11.24
C ILE A 443 0.36 21.21 -12.50
N MET A 444 -0.10 22.30 -13.12
CA MET A 444 0.50 22.89 -14.30
C MET A 444 0.69 24.40 -14.10
N PHE A 445 1.83 24.92 -14.56
CA PHE A 445 2.22 26.32 -14.49
C PHE A 445 2.65 26.74 -15.90
N LEU A 446 1.89 27.67 -16.51
CA LEU A 446 2.29 28.27 -17.78
C LEU A 446 3.22 29.43 -17.47
N ALA A 447 4.49 29.34 -17.87
CA ALA A 447 5.45 30.40 -17.65
C ALA A 447 5.09 31.63 -18.49
N SER A 448 4.85 32.74 -17.81
CA SER A 448 4.75 34.05 -18.45
C SER A 448 6.17 34.46 -18.89
N LYS A 449 6.29 34.93 -20.15
CA LYS A 449 7.47 35.69 -20.59
C LYS A 449 7.32 37.15 -20.21
#